data_AF-A0A2E4JM77-F1
#
_entry.id   AF-A0A2E4JM77-F1
#
_cell.length_a   1.000
_cell.length_b   1.000
_cell.length_c   1.000
_cell.angle_alpha   90.00
_cell.angle_beta   90.00
_cell.angle_gamma   90.00
#
_symmetry.space_group_name_H-M   'P 1'
#
loop_
_entity.id
_entity.type
_entity.pdbx_description
1 polymer ?
#
loop_
_entity_poly.entity_id
_entity_poly.type
_entity_poly.pdbx_seq_one_letter_code
_entity_poly.pdbx_strand_id
1 'polypeptide(L)'
;MNIKLRRHAKPRITAAEMYQVQESYVRFNQKDHMGSQMVWDAQLKAERDKLKVKQRQLTEKGRPGFEATAWSLDAAADSLLYRMDFSKNQADAPATAWQSKVEPAPTGRPKTSPKEASQIVRKAAHLFGADQVGFAKLDRRWVYSHYFDSETKKDYP
;
A
#
# COMPACT_ATOMS: atom_id res chain seq x y z
N MET A 1 5.11 11.12 40.66
CA MET A 1 6.16 11.19 39.63
C MET A 1 5.54 11.70 38.33
N ASN A 2 5.73 12.99 38.00
CA ASN A 2 5.13 13.63 36.81
C ASN A 2 6.07 13.49 35.61
N ILE A 3 5.84 12.52 34.74
CA ILE A 3 6.57 12.41 33.47
C ILE A 3 6.00 13.48 32.52
N LYS A 4 6.69 14.63 32.44
CA LYS A 4 6.44 15.62 31.39
C LYS A 4 6.94 15.05 30.06
N LEU A 5 6.03 14.49 29.26
CA LEU A 5 6.28 14.20 27.85
C LEU A 5 6.54 15.54 27.13
N ARG A 6 7.81 15.89 26.92
CA ARG A 6 8.21 17.00 26.05
C ARG A 6 7.77 16.67 24.62
N ARG A 7 6.64 17.23 24.20
CA ARG A 7 6.27 17.28 22.78
C ARG A 7 7.17 18.31 22.10
N HIS A 8 8.36 17.91 21.68
CA HIS A 8 9.12 18.65 20.68
C HIS A 8 8.35 18.55 19.36
N ALA A 9 7.42 19.47 19.13
CA ALA A 9 6.80 19.64 17.82
C ALA A 9 7.87 20.17 16.87
N LYS A 10 8.59 19.28 16.19
CA LYS A 10 9.41 19.64 15.04
C LYS A 10 8.51 20.40 14.04
N PRO A 11 9.02 21.46 13.37
CA PRO A 11 8.26 22.13 12.33
C PRO A 11 7.77 21.10 11.30
N ARG A 12 6.52 21.26 10.86
CA ARG A 12 5.92 20.38 9.85
C ARG A 12 6.56 20.70 8.50
N ILE A 13 7.69 20.06 8.23
CA ILE A 13 8.32 20.04 6.91
C ILE A 13 7.50 19.12 5.98
N THR A 14 7.27 19.59 4.76
CA THR A 14 6.67 18.84 3.67
C THR A 14 7.63 17.74 3.21
N ALA A 15 7.12 16.74 2.49
CA ALA A 15 7.98 15.76 1.84
C ALA A 15 9.00 16.44 0.90
N ALA A 16 8.59 17.51 0.21
CA ALA A 16 9.46 18.40 -0.56
C ALA A 16 10.67 18.96 0.21
N GLU A 17 10.44 19.33 1.46
CA GLU A 17 11.46 19.97 2.31
C GLU A 17 12.31 18.90 3.00
N MET A 18 11.77 17.69 3.18
CA MET A 18 12.53 16.53 3.65
C MET A 18 13.46 15.96 2.57
N TYR A 19 13.00 15.94 1.31
CA TYR A 19 13.72 15.35 0.20
C TYR A 19 14.21 16.42 -0.76
N GLN A 20 15.51 16.42 -1.08
CA GLN A 20 16.05 17.28 -2.13
C GLN A 20 15.59 16.76 -3.50
N VAL A 21 14.46 17.29 -3.99
CA VAL A 21 13.91 16.93 -5.29
C VAL A 21 14.67 17.67 -6.39
N GLN A 22 15.24 16.90 -7.33
CA GLN A 22 15.95 17.46 -8.48
C GLN A 22 14.96 18.11 -9.46
N GLU A 23 15.42 19.11 -10.21
CA GLU A 23 14.61 19.77 -11.24
C GLU A 23 14.17 18.82 -12.36
N SER A 24 14.97 17.77 -12.62
CA SER A 24 14.69 16.71 -13.60
C SER A 24 13.62 15.70 -13.14
N TYR A 25 13.11 15.83 -11.91
CA TYR A 25 12.17 14.87 -11.36
C TYR A 25 10.85 14.82 -12.14
N VAL A 26 10.41 13.60 -12.46
CA VAL A 26 9.09 13.31 -13.01
C VAL A 26 8.37 12.28 -12.16
N ARG A 27 7.04 12.36 -12.12
CA ARG A 27 6.21 11.37 -11.41
C ARG A 27 6.45 9.98 -12.00
N PHE A 28 6.67 9.00 -11.13
CA PHE A 28 6.98 7.63 -11.52
C PHE A 28 5.76 6.91 -12.12
N ASN A 29 5.91 6.18 -13.23
CA ASN A 29 4.84 5.34 -13.76
C ASN A 29 4.78 4.02 -12.99
N GLN A 30 3.63 3.68 -12.40
CA GLN A 30 3.49 2.44 -11.61
C GLN A 30 3.86 1.19 -12.41
N LYS A 31 3.65 1.17 -13.73
CA LYS A 31 4.04 0.05 -14.60
C LYS A 31 5.52 -0.33 -14.46
N ASP A 32 6.37 0.65 -14.15
CA ASP A 32 7.81 0.49 -14.06
C ASP A 32 8.29 0.01 -12.68
N HIS A 33 7.42 -0.14 -11.67
CA HIS A 33 7.88 -0.72 -10.42
C HIS A 33 8.15 -2.22 -10.59
N MET A 34 9.16 -2.76 -9.89
CA MET A 34 9.63 -4.15 -10.04
C MET A 34 8.50 -5.21 -10.03
N GLY A 35 7.53 -5.08 -9.13
CA GLY A 35 6.38 -5.98 -9.05
C GLY A 35 5.45 -5.94 -10.28
N SER A 36 5.28 -4.78 -10.93
CA SER A 36 4.48 -4.64 -12.16
C SER A 36 5.25 -5.15 -13.37
N GLN A 37 6.56 -4.89 -13.43
CA GLN A 37 7.39 -5.35 -14.54
C GLN A 37 7.36 -6.87 -14.69
N MET A 38 7.27 -7.65 -13.60
CA MET A 38 7.09 -9.10 -13.66
C MET A 38 5.83 -9.58 -14.41
N VAL A 39 4.90 -8.68 -14.75
CA VAL A 39 3.66 -8.99 -15.49
C VAL A 39 3.83 -8.79 -17.00
N TRP A 40 4.59 -7.79 -17.42
CA TRP A 40 4.68 -7.37 -18.83
C TRP A 40 6.08 -7.51 -19.45
N ASP A 41 7.13 -7.48 -18.64
CA ASP A 41 8.51 -7.68 -19.08
C ASP A 41 8.83 -9.18 -19.19
N ALA A 42 9.23 -9.63 -20.38
CA ALA A 42 9.48 -11.04 -20.65
C ALA A 42 10.66 -11.62 -19.86
N GLN A 43 11.71 -10.84 -19.65
CA GLN A 43 12.89 -11.27 -18.90
C GLN A 43 12.54 -11.44 -17.42
N LEU A 44 11.86 -10.46 -16.83
CA LEU A 44 11.46 -10.54 -15.43
C LEU A 44 10.39 -11.59 -15.18
N LYS A 45 9.49 -11.83 -16.14
CA LYS A 45 8.58 -12.96 -16.09
C LYS A 45 9.34 -14.30 -16.06
N ALA A 46 10.37 -14.46 -16.91
CA ALA A 46 11.17 -15.68 -16.92
C ALA A 46 11.89 -15.91 -15.58
N GLU A 47 12.42 -14.86 -14.96
CA GLU A 47 13.02 -14.96 -13.61
C GLU A 47 11.98 -15.33 -12.53
N ARG A 48 10.78 -14.76 -12.59
CA ARG A 48 9.67 -15.13 -11.69
C ARG A 48 9.29 -16.61 -11.84
N ASP A 49 9.26 -17.13 -13.05
CA ASP A 49 8.92 -18.54 -13.28
C ASP A 49 9.99 -19.49 -12.70
N LYS A 50 11.27 -19.12 -12.77
CA LYS A 50 12.36 -19.86 -12.10
C LYS A 50 12.20 -19.88 -10.57
N LEU A 51 11.72 -18.78 -9.98
CA LEU A 51 11.48 -18.70 -8.53
C LEU A 51 10.47 -19.75 -8.06
N LYS A 52 9.39 -19.97 -8.80
CA LYS A 52 8.37 -21.00 -8.47
C LYS A 52 8.97 -22.41 -8.44
N VAL A 53 9.81 -22.74 -9.43
CA VAL A 53 10.52 -24.03 -9.48
C VAL A 53 11.43 -24.18 -8.26
N LYS A 54 12.20 -23.13 -7.92
CA LYS A 54 13.09 -23.13 -6.77
C LYS A 54 12.32 -23.29 -5.45
N GLN A 55 11.21 -22.60 -5.27
CA GLN A 55 10.35 -22.72 -4.08
C GLN A 55 9.88 -24.16 -3.89
N ARG A 56 9.38 -24.81 -4.95
CA ARG A 56 8.97 -26.22 -4.92
C ARG A 56 10.13 -27.13 -4.50
N GLN A 57 11.31 -26.96 -5.09
CA GLN A 57 12.49 -27.75 -4.75
C GLN A 57 12.92 -27.56 -3.28
N LEU A 58 12.78 -26.36 -2.73
CA LEU A 58 13.08 -26.10 -1.31
C LEU A 58 12.09 -26.78 -0.38
N THR A 59 10.80 -26.79 -0.74
CA THR A 59 9.76 -27.55 -0.03
C THR A 59 10.03 -29.06 -0.08
N GLU A 60 10.32 -29.62 -1.26
CA GLU A 60 10.64 -31.04 -1.43
C GLU A 60 11.88 -31.47 -0.63
N LYS A 61 12.85 -30.57 -0.46
CA LYS A 61 14.06 -30.79 0.35
C LYS A 61 13.85 -30.60 1.86
N GLY A 62 12.64 -30.26 2.31
CA GLY A 62 12.35 -30.00 3.72
C GLY A 62 13.17 -28.85 4.29
N ARG A 63 13.40 -27.79 3.50
CA ARG A 63 14.17 -26.63 3.96
C ARG A 63 13.37 -25.85 5.01
N PRO A 64 13.98 -25.49 6.17
CA PRO A 64 13.40 -24.54 7.13
C PRO A 64 12.85 -23.27 6.48
N GLY A 65 11.55 -23.03 6.70
CA GLY A 65 10.78 -21.93 6.14
C GLY A 65 10.02 -22.24 4.85
N PHE A 66 10.14 -23.48 4.32
CA PHE A 66 9.43 -23.94 3.11
C PHE A 66 8.56 -25.17 3.38
N GLU A 67 8.43 -25.58 4.63
CA GLU A 67 7.54 -26.67 5.05
C GLU A 67 6.07 -26.26 4.96
N ALA A 68 5.20 -27.27 4.97
CA ALA A 68 3.75 -27.07 4.88
C ALA A 68 3.20 -26.15 5.98
N THR A 69 3.78 -26.17 7.19
CA THR A 69 3.36 -25.28 8.29
C THR A 69 3.72 -23.83 8.03
N ALA A 70 4.91 -23.55 7.49
CA ALA A 70 5.33 -22.21 7.12
C ALA A 70 4.45 -21.65 5.98
N TRP A 71 4.20 -22.45 4.95
CA TRP A 71 3.27 -22.08 3.87
C TRP A 71 1.82 -21.91 4.34
N SER A 72 1.36 -22.76 5.26
CA SER A 72 0.02 -22.62 5.84
C SER A 72 -0.12 -21.33 6.63
N LEU A 73 0.92 -20.94 7.37
CA LEU A 73 0.92 -19.68 8.13
C LEU A 73 0.90 -18.47 7.19
N ASP A 74 1.71 -18.48 6.14
CA ASP A 74 1.74 -17.43 5.10
C ASP A 74 0.37 -17.29 4.41
N ALA A 75 -0.21 -18.40 3.95
CA ALA A 75 -1.54 -18.42 3.34
C ALA A 75 -2.64 -17.96 4.31
N ALA A 76 -2.56 -18.34 5.58
CA ALA A 76 -3.51 -17.91 6.61
C ALA A 76 -3.40 -16.41 6.89
N ALA A 77 -2.18 -15.85 6.91
CA ALA A 77 -1.95 -14.42 7.11
C ALA A 77 -2.59 -13.57 6.00
N ASP A 78 -2.57 -14.05 4.76
CA ASP A 78 -3.16 -13.36 3.61
C ASP A 78 -4.65 -13.68 3.39
N SER A 79 -5.25 -14.58 4.17
CA SER A 79 -6.61 -15.08 3.95
C SER A 79 -7.68 -13.99 3.81
N LEU A 80 -7.61 -12.93 4.64
CA LEU A 80 -8.52 -11.80 4.56
C LEU A 80 -8.32 -10.98 3.29
N LEU A 81 -7.07 -10.77 2.87
CA LEU A 81 -6.75 -10.04 1.64
C LEU A 81 -7.30 -10.77 0.42
N TYR A 82 -7.14 -12.09 0.35
CA TYR A 82 -7.76 -12.92 -0.69
C TYR A 82 -9.28 -12.84 -0.66
N ARG A 83 -9.90 -12.89 0.54
CA ARG A 83 -11.36 -12.86 0.66
C ARG A 83 -11.98 -11.54 0.21
N MET A 84 -11.26 -10.43 0.40
CA MET A 84 -11.68 -9.09 0.00
C MET A 84 -11.29 -8.73 -1.44
N ASP A 85 -10.59 -9.61 -2.15
CA ASP A 85 -10.00 -9.32 -3.47
C ASP A 85 -9.11 -8.06 -3.41
N PHE A 86 -8.24 -8.01 -2.39
CA PHE A 86 -7.32 -6.90 -2.19
C PHE A 86 -6.02 -7.10 -2.97
N SER A 87 -5.61 -6.07 -3.70
CA SER A 87 -4.29 -5.97 -4.30
C SER A 87 -3.66 -4.61 -3.97
N LYS A 88 -2.47 -4.62 -3.36
CA LYS A 88 -1.76 -3.44 -2.85
C LYS A 88 -1.45 -2.35 -3.89
N ASN A 89 -1.55 -2.69 -5.17
CA ASN A 89 -1.22 -1.82 -6.29
C ASN A 89 -2.38 -1.65 -7.28
N GLN A 90 -3.55 -2.21 -7.00
CA GLN A 90 -4.72 -2.07 -7.87
C GLN A 90 -5.52 -0.84 -7.44
N ALA A 91 -5.68 0.11 -8.35
CA ALA A 91 -6.56 1.26 -8.15
C ALA A 91 -8.02 0.88 -8.45
N ASP A 92 -8.94 1.46 -7.67
CA ASP A 92 -10.39 1.41 -7.91
C ASP A 92 -10.97 0.01 -8.19
N ALA A 93 -10.50 -0.98 -7.43
CA ALA A 93 -10.95 -2.38 -7.48
C ALA A 93 -11.50 -2.78 -6.10
N PRO A 94 -12.16 -3.93 -5.91
CA PRO A 94 -13.02 -4.23 -4.76
C PRO A 94 -12.60 -3.64 -3.40
N ALA A 95 -11.52 -4.13 -2.78
CA ALA A 95 -11.06 -3.61 -1.48
C ALA A 95 -10.36 -2.25 -1.52
N THR A 96 -10.09 -1.70 -2.70
CA THR A 96 -9.44 -0.39 -2.95
C THR A 96 -10.35 0.60 -3.68
N ALA A 97 -11.66 0.32 -3.72
CA ALA A 97 -12.65 1.10 -4.45
C ALA A 97 -12.70 2.54 -3.94
N TRP A 98 -12.79 3.51 -4.85
CA TRP A 98 -12.86 4.92 -4.47
C TRP A 98 -14.24 5.33 -3.95
N GLN A 99 -15.26 4.53 -4.27
CA GLN A 99 -16.65 4.75 -3.87
C GLN A 99 -17.21 3.51 -3.16
N SER A 100 -17.88 3.75 -2.03
CA SER A 100 -18.62 2.70 -1.33
C SER A 100 -19.89 2.35 -2.11
N LYS A 101 -20.15 1.05 -2.29
CA LYS A 101 -21.45 0.52 -2.75
C LYS A 101 -22.35 0.09 -1.59
N VAL A 102 -21.89 0.25 -0.35
CA VAL A 102 -22.64 -0.10 0.87
C VAL A 102 -23.57 1.06 1.21
N GLU A 103 -24.86 0.75 1.36
CA GLU A 103 -25.88 1.71 1.76
C GLU A 103 -26.10 1.72 3.29
N PRO A 104 -26.27 2.90 3.92
CA PRO A 104 -26.22 4.22 3.28
C PRO A 104 -24.77 4.63 2.97
N ALA A 105 -24.51 4.99 1.71
CA ALA A 105 -23.21 5.54 1.35
C ALA A 105 -23.06 6.92 1.99
N PRO A 106 -21.89 7.27 2.57
CA PRO A 106 -21.68 8.59 3.13
C PRO A 106 -21.85 9.66 2.04
N THR A 107 -22.82 10.55 2.22
CA THR A 107 -23.08 11.64 1.28
C THR A 107 -22.42 12.93 1.74
N GLY A 108 -21.52 13.44 0.90
CA GLY A 108 -20.88 14.74 1.09
C GLY A 108 -19.82 14.78 2.20
N ARG A 109 -19.27 15.98 2.39
CA ARG A 109 -18.23 16.25 3.39
C ARG A 109 -18.88 16.56 4.74
N PRO A 110 -18.47 15.89 5.83
CA PRO A 110 -18.94 16.25 7.17
C PRO A 110 -18.64 17.72 7.49
N LYS A 111 -19.59 18.41 8.16
CA LYS A 111 -19.41 19.78 8.65
C LYS A 111 -18.55 19.77 9.91
N THR A 112 -17.24 19.64 9.76
CA THR A 112 -16.27 19.60 10.88
C THR A 112 -15.08 20.52 10.63
N SER A 113 -14.45 20.96 11.71
CA SER A 113 -13.16 21.67 11.61
C SER A 113 -12.02 20.69 11.26
N PRO A 114 -10.91 21.14 10.66
CA PRO A 114 -9.75 20.27 10.43
C PRO A 114 -9.21 19.60 11.70
N LYS A 115 -9.28 20.28 12.84
CA LYS A 115 -8.86 19.75 14.14
C LYS A 115 -9.74 18.58 14.55
N GLU A 116 -11.06 18.76 14.50
CA GLU A 116 -12.03 17.73 14.83
C GLU A 116 -11.96 16.53 13.88
N ALA A 117 -11.90 16.77 12.57
CA ALA A 117 -11.73 15.73 11.57
C ALA A 117 -10.48 14.87 11.84
N SER A 118 -9.35 15.51 12.20
CA SER A 118 -8.12 14.79 12.52
C SER A 118 -8.22 13.92 13.78
N GLN A 119 -9.04 14.32 14.76
CA GLN A 119 -9.27 13.53 15.97
C GLN A 119 -10.15 12.31 15.67
N ILE A 120 -11.21 12.49 14.88
CA ILE A 120 -12.11 11.41 14.45
C ILE A 120 -11.33 10.37 13.64
N VAL A 121 -10.59 10.80 12.61
CA VAL A 121 -9.83 9.89 11.74
C VAL A 121 -8.74 9.15 12.52
N ARG A 122 -8.06 9.81 13.45
CA ARG A 122 -7.05 9.15 14.31
C ARG A 122 -7.67 8.06 15.18
N LYS A 123 -8.82 8.34 15.79
CA LYS A 123 -9.53 7.33 16.61
C LYS A 123 -9.98 6.15 15.76
N ALA A 124 -10.55 6.40 14.58
CA ALA A 124 -10.95 5.35 13.65
C ALA A 124 -9.75 4.50 13.19
N ALA A 125 -8.63 5.12 12.82
CA ALA A 125 -7.44 4.40 12.38
C ALA A 125 -6.87 3.46 13.46
N HIS A 126 -6.83 3.88 14.72
CA HIS A 126 -6.44 3.00 15.83
C HIS A 126 -7.46 1.88 16.08
N LEU A 127 -8.77 2.17 15.96
CA LEU A 127 -9.82 1.15 16.05
C LEU A 127 -9.64 0.07 14.97
N PHE A 128 -9.19 0.44 13.77
CA PHE A 128 -8.89 -0.46 12.67
C PHE A 128 -7.46 -1.03 12.69
N GLY A 129 -6.75 -0.93 13.82
CA GLY A 129 -5.49 -1.65 14.06
C GLY A 129 -4.20 -0.93 13.68
N ALA A 130 -4.22 0.36 13.33
CA ALA A 130 -2.98 1.11 13.09
C ALA A 130 -2.25 1.43 14.42
N ASP A 131 -0.97 1.05 14.54
CA ASP A 131 -0.13 1.44 15.68
C ASP A 131 0.23 2.93 15.66
N GLN A 132 0.44 3.50 14.47
CA GLN A 132 0.81 4.90 14.29
C GLN A 132 -0.03 5.57 13.21
N VAL A 133 -0.38 6.84 13.44
CA VAL A 133 -1.20 7.64 12.52
C VAL A 133 -0.65 9.06 12.41
N GLY A 134 -0.37 9.49 11.18
CA GLY A 134 0.14 10.82 10.84
C GLY A 134 -0.74 11.52 9.80
N PHE A 135 -0.56 12.82 9.66
CA PHE A 135 -1.23 13.62 8.63
C PHE A 135 -0.19 14.48 7.91
N ALA A 136 -0.24 14.48 6.59
CA ALA A 136 0.61 15.30 5.73
C ALA A 136 -0.24 15.98 4.66
N LYS A 137 0.28 17.07 4.08
CA LYS A 137 -0.29 17.61 2.84
C LYS A 137 0.00 16.62 1.70
N LEU A 138 -0.95 16.47 0.79
CA LEU A 138 -0.72 15.69 -0.43
C LEU A 138 0.29 16.43 -1.31
N ASP A 139 1.46 15.83 -1.50
CA ASP A 139 2.48 16.29 -2.44
C ASP A 139 2.41 15.40 -3.69
N ARG A 140 1.92 16.00 -4.79
CA ARG A 140 1.57 15.31 -6.03
C ARG A 140 2.77 14.65 -6.72
N ARG A 141 4.00 15.04 -6.39
CA ARG A 141 5.21 14.38 -6.91
C ARG A 141 5.23 12.89 -6.58
N TRP A 142 4.79 12.52 -5.38
CA TRP A 142 4.82 11.13 -4.91
C TRP A 142 3.60 10.30 -5.32
N VAL A 143 2.65 10.89 -6.04
CA VAL A 143 1.55 10.15 -6.66
C VAL A 143 2.06 9.63 -8.00
N TYR A 144 1.85 8.35 -8.29
CA TYR A 144 2.22 7.79 -9.59
C TYR A 144 1.66 8.63 -10.74
N SER A 145 2.41 8.71 -11.84
CA SER A 145 1.96 9.41 -13.06
C SER A 145 0.79 8.69 -13.71
N HIS A 146 0.81 7.36 -13.63
CA HIS A 146 -0.21 6.44 -14.11
C HIS A 146 -0.31 5.26 -13.14
N TYR A 147 -1.50 4.70 -12.96
CA TYR A 147 -1.67 3.38 -12.34
C TYR A 147 -1.63 2.29 -13.42
N PHE A 148 -1.12 1.10 -13.08
CA PHE A 148 -1.01 -0.04 -13.99
C PHE A 148 -2.06 -1.08 -13.66
N ASP A 149 -2.88 -1.42 -14.66
CA ASP A 149 -3.82 -2.52 -14.58
C ASP A 149 -3.14 -3.80 -15.08
N SER A 150 -2.92 -4.74 -14.16
CA SER A 150 -2.22 -6.00 -14.46
C SER A 150 -3.04 -6.97 -15.31
N GLU A 151 -4.37 -6.84 -15.34
CA GLU A 151 -5.25 -7.70 -16.15
C GLU A 151 -5.22 -7.26 -17.61
N THR A 152 -5.44 -5.97 -17.86
CA THR A 152 -5.45 -5.41 -19.22
C THR A 152 -4.05 -5.08 -19.74
N LYS A 153 -3.04 -5.04 -18.86
CA LYS A 153 -1.65 -4.64 -19.11
C LYS A 153 -1.52 -3.20 -19.64
N LYS A 154 -2.49 -2.35 -19.31
CA LYS A 154 -2.52 -0.93 -19.67
C LYS A 154 -2.23 -0.07 -18.46
N ASP A 155 -1.70 1.12 -18.72
CA ASP A 155 -1.54 2.17 -17.72
C ASP A 155 -2.50 3.33 -17.98
N TYR A 156 -2.98 3.93 -16.90
CA TYR A 156 -4.05 4.94 -16.89
C TYR A 156 -3.61 6.16 -16.05
N PRO A 157 -3.85 7.40 -16.51
CA PRO A 157 -3.43 8.62 -15.81
C PRO A 157 -3.99 8.82 -14.39
#